data_AF-A0A820SA44-F1
#
_entry.id   AF-A0A820SA44-F1
#
_cell.length_a   1.000
_cell.length_b   1.000
_cell.length_c   1.000
_cell.angle_alpha   90.00
_cell.angle_beta   90.00
_cell.angle_gamma   90.00
#
_symmetry.space_group_name_H-M   'P 1'
#
loop_
_entity.id
_entity.type
_entity.pdbx_description
1 polymer ?
#
loop_
_entity_poly.entity_id
_entity_poly.type
_entity_poly.pdbx_seq_one_letter_code
_entity_poly.pdbx_strand_id
1 'polypeptide(L)'
;LYEAEDEQKSIDNQTKHARAQYEKLSKTNAFNAAFHIWHQEHFGTINGFRLGRLPSIAVEWSEINAGLGQAALLLNSLAKRSDLQFT
;
A
#
# COMPACT_ATOMS: atom_id res chain seq x y z
N LEU A 1 0.20 35.95 31.18
CA LEU A 1 0.95 36.31 29.95
C LEU A 1 1.93 35.19 29.60
N TYR A 2 2.91 34.88 30.46
CA TYR A 2 3.84 33.75 30.25
C TYR A 2 3.17 32.38 30.08
N GLU A 3 2.19 32.03 30.94
CA GLU A 3 1.48 30.74 30.82
C GLU A 3 0.72 30.60 29.49
N ALA A 4 0.07 31.68 29.04
CA ALA A 4 -0.66 31.69 27.78
C ALA A 4 0.28 31.51 26.57
N GLU A 5 1.49 32.08 26.62
CA GLU A 5 2.50 31.92 25.57
C GLU A 5 3.08 30.50 25.54
N ASP A 6 3.31 29.87 26.70
CA ASP A 6 3.80 28.50 26.78
C ASP A 6 2.73 27.49 26.34
N GLU A 7 1.47 27.74 26.69
CA GLU A 7 0.33 26.94 26.24
C GLU A 7 0.15 27.05 24.71
N GLN A 8 0.30 28.26 24.16
CA GLN A 8 0.27 28.50 22.71
C GLN A 8 1.40 27.79 21.97
N LYS A 9 2.64 27.82 22.51
CA LYS A 9 3.78 27.05 21.97
C LYS A 9 3.54 25.56 22.03
N SER A 10 2.94 25.05 23.11
CA SER A 10 2.60 23.64 23.26
C SER A 10 1.61 23.19 22.19
N ILE A 11 0.54 23.96 21.97
CA ILE A 11 -0.47 23.68 20.95
C ILE A 11 0.14 23.74 19.54
N ASP A 12 0.98 24.73 19.25
CA ASP A 12 1.69 24.83 17.96
C ASP A 12 2.58 23.62 17.69
N ASN A 13 3.31 23.16 18.72
CA ASN A 13 4.16 21.97 18.60
C ASN A 13 3.33 20.70 18.36
N GLN A 14 2.22 20.54 19.06
CA GLN A 14 1.30 19.42 18.83
C GLN A 14 0.70 19.45 17.42
N THR A 15 0.31 20.64 16.96
CA THR A 15 -0.25 20.84 15.61
C THR A 15 0.79 20.51 14.53
N LYS A 16 2.03 20.97 14.69
CA LYS A 16 3.14 20.63 13.78
C LYS A 16 3.41 19.13 13.76
N HIS A 17 3.43 18.48 14.92
CA HIS A 17 3.63 17.04 15.02
C HIS A 17 2.50 16.26 14.33
N ALA A 18 1.24 16.60 14.61
CA ALA A 18 0.08 15.98 13.97
C ALA A 18 0.10 16.14 12.43
N ARG A 19 0.47 17.34 11.94
CA ARG A 19 0.59 17.61 10.51
C ARG A 19 1.70 16.78 9.85
N ALA A 20 2.85 16.64 10.50
CA ALA A 20 3.93 15.80 10.00
C ALA A 20 3.53 14.31 9.90
N GLN A 21 2.79 13.80 10.90
CA GLN A 21 2.24 12.44 10.86
C GLN A 21 1.21 12.29 9.74
N TYR A 22 0.30 13.26 9.58
CA TYR A 22 -0.68 13.27 8.51
C TYR A 22 -0.03 13.26 7.13
N GLU A 23 1.00 14.09 6.89
CA GLU A 23 1.72 14.10 5.61
C GLU A 23 2.41 12.76 5.33
N LYS A 24 2.97 12.10 6.35
CA LYS A 24 3.57 10.76 6.21
C LYS A 24 2.52 9.70 5.87
N LEU A 25 1.37 9.73 6.54
CA LEU A 25 0.24 8.81 6.29
C LEU A 25 -0.39 9.07 4.91
N SER A 26 -0.57 10.33 4.53
CA SER A 26 -1.12 10.73 3.24
C SER A 26 -0.23 10.32 2.06
N LYS A 27 1.09 10.27 2.26
CA LYS A 27 2.03 9.75 1.26
C LYS A 27 2.05 8.22 1.20
N THR A 28 1.52 7.55 2.22
CA THR A 28 1.45 6.08 2.27
C THR A 28 0.22 5.63 1.48
N ASN A 29 0.43 5.28 0.21
CA ASN A 29 -0.63 4.67 -0.58
C ASN A 29 -0.97 3.30 0.03
N ALA A 30 -2.10 3.22 0.74
CA ALA A 30 -2.56 1.99 1.41
C ALA A 30 -2.62 0.78 0.46
N PHE A 31 -2.89 1.00 -0.83
CA PHE A 31 -2.86 -0.06 -1.84
C PHE A 31 -1.46 -0.55 -2.13
N ASN A 32 -0.47 0.35 -2.19
CA ASN A 32 0.92 -0.04 -2.39
C ASN A 32 1.49 -0.76 -1.14
N ALA A 33 1.01 -0.41 0.05
CA ALA A 33 1.37 -1.09 1.29
C ALA A 33 0.75 -2.49 1.39
N ALA A 34 -0.51 -2.66 0.95
CA ALA A 34 -1.22 -3.93 1.01
C ALA A 34 -0.93 -4.85 -0.20
N PHE A 35 -0.57 -4.29 -1.35
CA PHE A 35 -0.33 -4.99 -2.61
C PHE A 35 0.96 -4.47 -3.25
N HIS A 36 2.09 -4.94 -2.73
CA HIS A 36 3.40 -4.55 -3.22
C HIS A 36 3.69 -5.24 -4.56
N ILE A 37 3.52 -4.50 -5.67
CA ILE A 37 3.83 -4.99 -7.01
C ILE A 37 5.28 -4.66 -7.33
N TRP A 38 6.06 -5.68 -7.69
CA TRP A 38 7.47 -5.54 -8.02
C TRP A 38 7.88 -6.54 -9.11
N HIS A 39 9.18 -6.78 -9.25
CA HIS A 39 9.73 -7.78 -10.15
C HIS A 39 10.85 -8.58 -9.46
N GLN A 40 10.97 -9.86 -9.81
CA GLN A 40 12.07 -10.72 -9.41
C GLN A 40 12.59 -11.44 -10.66
N GLU A 41 13.80 -11.07 -11.08
CA GLU A 41 14.43 -11.54 -12.32
C GLU A 41 13.49 -11.40 -13.53
N HIS A 42 12.95 -12.51 -14.02
CA HIS A 42 12.09 -12.60 -15.19
C HIS A 42 10.59 -12.53 -14.88
N PHE A 43 10.21 -12.47 -13.60
CA PHE A 43 8.81 -12.50 -13.17
C PHE A 43 8.38 -11.17 -12.57
N GLY A 44 7.15 -10.74 -12.90
CA GLY A 44 6.43 -9.78 -12.07
C GLY A 44 6.00 -10.45 -10.76
N THR A 45 6.03 -9.69 -9.66
CA THR A 45 5.62 -10.18 -8.34
C THR A 45 4.54 -9.30 -7.73
N ILE A 46 3.66 -9.91 -6.93
CA ILE A 46 2.72 -9.20 -6.06
C ILE A 46 2.81 -9.79 -4.66
N ASN A 47 3.12 -8.96 -3.66
CA ASN A 47 3.40 -9.40 -2.29
C ASN A 47 4.43 -10.54 -2.22
N GLY A 48 5.40 -10.54 -3.14
CA GLY A 48 6.44 -11.57 -3.25
C GLY A 48 6.05 -12.82 -4.04
N PHE A 49 4.78 -13.01 -4.43
CA PHE A 49 4.35 -14.15 -5.26
C PHE A 49 4.67 -13.90 -6.74
N ARG A 50 5.37 -14.84 -7.39
CA ARG A 50 5.73 -14.75 -8.81
C ARG A 50 4.55 -15.07 -9.71
N LEU A 51 4.26 -14.18 -10.65
CA LEU A 51 3.17 -14.30 -11.61
C LEU A 51 3.67 -14.87 -12.94
N GLY A 52 3.92 -16.18 -12.97
CA GLY A 52 4.26 -16.88 -14.19
C GLY A 52 5.15 -18.09 -13.95
N ARG A 53 5.50 -18.76 -15.04
CA ARG A 53 6.46 -19.88 -15.06
C ARG A 53 7.32 -19.81 -16.31
N LEU A 54 8.61 -20.15 -16.20
CA LEU A 54 9.49 -20.36 -17.33
C LEU A 54 9.84 -21.86 -17.44
N PRO A 55 10.19 -22.37 -18.62
CA PRO A 55 10.70 -23.74 -18.74
C PRO A 55 11.93 -24.02 -17.88
N SER A 56 12.77 -23.00 -17.67
CA SER A 56 13.97 -23.04 -16.81
C SER A 56 13.69 -22.84 -15.32
N ILE A 57 12.57 -22.18 -14.98
CA ILE A 57 12.22 -21.84 -13.59
C ILE A 57 10.75 -22.22 -13.38
N ALA A 58 10.56 -23.39 -12.80
CA ALA A 58 9.24 -23.86 -12.38
C ALA A 58 8.80 -23.08 -11.13
N VAL A 59 7.66 -22.42 -11.25
CA VAL A 59 6.94 -21.80 -10.14
C VAL A 59 5.73 -22.69 -9.83
N GLU A 60 5.53 -22.99 -8.55
CA GLU A 60 4.40 -23.81 -8.10
C GLU A 60 3.07 -23.14 -8.44
N TRP A 61 2.09 -23.93 -8.88
CA TRP A 61 0.77 -23.41 -9.21
C TRP A 61 0.08 -22.74 -8.03
N SER A 62 0.35 -23.22 -6.80
CA SER A 62 -0.16 -22.61 -5.57
C SER A 62 0.34 -21.16 -5.41
N GLU A 63 1.60 -20.88 -5.75
CA GLU A 63 2.20 -19.55 -5.70
C GLU A 63 1.57 -18.62 -6.74
N ILE A 64 1.43 -19.09 -7.98
CA ILE A 64 0.79 -18.35 -9.07
C ILE A 64 -0.66 -18.02 -8.70
N ASN A 65 -1.41 -19.00 -8.18
CA ASN A 65 -2.79 -18.83 -7.75
C ASN A 65 -2.90 -17.84 -6.58
N ALA A 66 -1.98 -17.88 -5.62
CA ALA A 66 -1.93 -16.90 -4.53
C ALA A 66 -1.70 -15.48 -5.07
N GLY A 67 -0.75 -15.31 -5.99
CA GLY A 67 -0.50 -14.03 -6.65
C GLY A 67 -1.70 -13.52 -7.44
N LEU A 68 -2.38 -14.37 -8.20
CA LEU A 68 -3.61 -14.01 -8.92
C LEU A 68 -4.74 -13.62 -7.96
N GLY A 69 -4.86 -14.32 -6.82
CA GLY A 69 -5.79 -13.96 -5.76
C GLY A 69 -5.53 -12.57 -5.17
N GLN A 70 -4.25 -12.23 -4.93
CA GLN A 70 -3.85 -10.88 -4.51
C GLN A 70 -4.19 -9.82 -5.58
N ALA A 71 -3.95 -10.13 -6.86
CA ALA A 71 -4.27 -9.21 -7.96
C ALA A 71 -5.78 -8.97 -8.11
N ALA A 72 -6.60 -10.03 -7.98
CA ALA A 72 -8.05 -9.91 -7.99
C ALA A 72 -8.57 -9.10 -6.79
N LEU A 73 -7.99 -9.30 -5.60
CA LEU A 73 -8.34 -8.55 -4.40
C LEU A 73 -7.96 -7.06 -4.54
N LEU A 74 -6.79 -6.75 -5.13
CA LEU A 74 -6.38 -5.40 -5.45
C LEU A 74 -7.37 -4.74 -6.41
N LEU A 75 -7.71 -5.42 -7.52
CA LEU A 75 -8.66 -4.92 -8.51
C LEU A 75 -10.03 -4.62 -7.87
N ASN A 76 -10.56 -5.55 -7.07
CA ASN A 76 -11.82 -5.38 -6.35
C ASN A 76 -11.74 -4.19 -5.37
N SER A 77 -10.62 -4.05 -4.65
CA SER A 77 -10.42 -2.95 -3.71
C SER A 77 -10.33 -1.58 -4.42
N LEU A 78 -9.71 -1.53 -5.61
CA LEU A 78 -9.66 -0.34 -6.45
C LEU A 78 -11.05 0.03 -6.98
N ALA A 79 -11.81 -0.96 -7.48
CA ALA A 79 -13.16 -0.75 -7.96
C ALA A 79 -14.07 -0.19 -6.85
N LYS A 80 -14.01 -0.75 -5.64
CA LYS A 80 -14.72 -0.24 -4.46
C LYS A 80 -14.31 1.18 -4.08
N ARG A 81 -13.03 1.53 -4.17
CA ARG A 81 -12.56 2.89 -3.88
C ARG A 81 -13.04 3.91 -4.92
N SER A 82 -13.13 3.48 -6.18
CA SER A 82 -13.51 4.33 -7.31
C SER A 82 -15.00 4.27 -7.64
N ASP A 83 -15.82 3.60 -6.81
CA ASP A 83 -17.25 3.36 -7.02
C ASP A 83 -17.58 2.74 -8.40
N LEU A 84 -16.67 1.92 -8.91
CA LEU A 84 -16.80 1.22 -10.19
C LEU A 84 -17.47 -0.13 -9.97
N GLN A 85 -18.51 -0.45 -10.75
CA GLN A 85 -19.11 -1.79 -10.80
C GLN A 85 -18.70 -2.53 -12.07
N PHE A 86 -18.17 -3.75 -11.91
CA PHE A 86 -17.92 -4.66 -13.03
C PHE A 86 -19.25 -5.26 -13.50
N THR A 87 -19.50 -5.22 -14.80
CA THR A 87 -20.72 -5.74 -15.45
C THR A 87 -20.49 -7.12 -16.03
#